data_AF-A0A449AII7-F1
#
_entry.id   AF-A0A449AII7-F1
#
_cell.length_a   1.000
_cell.length_b   1.000
_cell.length_c   1.000
_cell.angle_alpha   90.00
_cell.angle_beta   90.00
_cell.angle_gamma   90.00
#
_symmetry.space_group_name_H-M   'P 1'
#
loop_
_entity.id
_entity.type
_entity.pdbx_description
1 polymer ?
#
loop_
_entity_poly.entity_id
_entity_poly.type
_entity_poly.pdbx_seq_one_letter_code
_entity_poly.pdbx_strand_id
1 'polypeptide(L)'
;MKNEFSKRKILSMYFRYQFSSKKLYIVLSSFIIVFWIIVLIYHLTNVNKLNYIFLNSIAIASIVCFVLSWLAFGLKIGLLSKTIDKIRNGSPEFQERKEKSILEKMTENEKRIYHETKIREFEYKNSFAYKTSFPYFFNCLIFTIIFTIITILSYI
;
A
#
# COMPACT_ATOMS: atom_id res chain seq x y z
N MET A 1 -37.81 1.89 4.65
CA MET A 1 -37.60 0.47 5.01
C MET A 1 -36.10 0.27 5.25
N LYS A 2 -35.66 0.16 6.52
CA LYS A 2 -34.25 -0.07 6.88
C LYS A 2 -33.90 -1.50 6.50
N ASN A 3 -33.11 -1.70 5.45
CA ASN A 3 -32.44 -2.98 5.23
C ASN A 3 -31.38 -3.12 6.32
N GLU A 4 -31.72 -3.79 7.42
CA GLU A 4 -30.72 -4.27 8.38
C GLU A 4 -29.87 -5.33 7.69
N PHE A 5 -28.79 -4.89 7.05
CA PHE A 5 -27.77 -5.81 6.57
C PHE A 5 -27.16 -6.51 7.78
N SER A 6 -27.40 -7.83 7.89
CA SER A 6 -26.70 -8.68 8.85
C SER A 6 -25.19 -8.46 8.74
N LYS A 7 -24.49 -8.31 9.88
CA LYS A 7 -23.04 -8.05 9.96
C LYS A 7 -22.24 -9.00 9.05
N ARG A 8 -22.67 -10.27 8.91
CA ARG A 8 -22.06 -11.26 8.01
C ARG A 8 -22.13 -10.87 6.53
N LYS A 9 -23.25 -10.28 6.09
CA LYS A 9 -23.48 -9.87 4.70
C LYS A 9 -22.65 -8.63 4.35
N ILE A 10 -22.48 -7.72 5.31
CA ILE A 10 -21.56 -6.56 5.17
C ILE A 10 -20.12 -7.07 5.05
N LEU A 11 -19.73 -8.03 5.90
CA LEU A 11 -18.39 -8.62 5.88
C LEU A 11 -18.10 -9.37 4.56
N SER A 12 -19.06 -10.13 4.04
CA SER A 12 -18.87 -10.85 2.77
C SER A 12 -18.76 -9.90 1.58
N MET A 13 -19.59 -8.86 1.54
CA MET A 13 -19.48 -7.80 0.53
C MET A 13 -18.15 -7.05 0.63
N TYR A 14 -17.67 -6.79 1.86
CA TYR A 14 -16.36 -6.20 2.12
C TYR A 14 -15.23 -7.04 1.50
N PHE A 15 -15.14 -8.32 1.84
CA PHE A 15 -14.09 -9.19 1.33
C PHE A 15 -14.17 -9.34 -0.19
N ARG A 16 -15.37 -9.54 -0.73
CA ARG A 16 -15.58 -9.67 -2.19
C ARG A 16 -15.10 -8.42 -2.94
N TYR A 17 -15.34 -7.23 -2.38
CA TYR A 17 -14.83 -5.98 -2.94
C TYR A 17 -13.30 -5.92 -2.90
N GLN A 18 -12.68 -6.28 -1.76
CA GLN A 18 -11.23 -6.24 -1.61
C GLN A 18 -10.51 -7.23 -2.54
N PHE A 19 -11.02 -8.45 -2.68
CA PHE A 19 -10.45 -9.47 -3.59
C PHE A 19 -10.67 -9.16 -5.07
N SER A 20 -11.63 -8.29 -5.41
CA SER A 20 -11.82 -7.78 -6.78
C SER A 20 -10.92 -6.57 -7.08
N SER A 21 -10.28 -5.99 -6.07
CA SER A 21 -9.49 -4.77 -6.23
C SER A 21 -8.16 -5.05 -6.95
N LYS A 22 -7.90 -4.35 -8.06
CA LYS A 22 -6.61 -4.37 -8.77
C LYS A 22 -5.42 -4.05 -7.85
N LYS A 23 -5.65 -3.19 -6.84
CA LYS A 23 -4.64 -2.80 -5.84
C LYS A 23 -4.12 -4.01 -5.06
N LEU A 24 -4.96 -5.00 -4.77
CA LEU A 24 -4.54 -6.23 -4.07
C LEU A 24 -3.56 -7.04 -4.90
N TYR A 25 -3.86 -7.23 -6.19
CA TYR A 25 -3.00 -8.01 -7.09
C TYR A 25 -1.68 -7.31 -7.37
N ILE A 26 -1.67 -5.98 -7.55
CA ILE A 26 -0.41 -5.22 -7.71
C ILE A 26 0.49 -5.40 -6.49
N VAL A 27 -0.07 -5.28 -5.28
CA VAL A 27 0.70 -5.49 -4.05
C VAL A 27 1.17 -6.95 -3.95
N LEU A 28 0.29 -7.92 -4.21
CA LEU A 28 0.65 -9.34 -4.21
C LEU A 28 1.79 -9.65 -5.18
N SER A 29 1.72 -9.16 -6.41
CA SER A 29 2.79 -9.34 -7.41
C SER A 29 4.12 -8.78 -6.91
N SER A 30 4.13 -7.62 -6.24
CA SER A 30 5.38 -7.07 -5.69
C SER A 30 6.02 -7.98 -4.65
N PHE A 31 5.22 -8.57 -3.75
CA PHE A 31 5.72 -9.53 -2.76
C PHE A 31 6.18 -10.85 -3.40
N ILE A 32 5.45 -11.36 -4.41
CA ILE A 32 5.84 -12.57 -5.15
C ILE A 32 7.21 -12.37 -5.79
N ILE A 33 7.46 -11.22 -6.42
CA ILE A 33 8.75 -10.90 -7.04
C ILE A 33 9.87 -10.92 -6.00
N VAL A 34 9.68 -10.23 -4.86
CA VAL A 34 10.67 -10.20 -3.77
C VAL A 34 10.96 -11.61 -3.25
N PHE A 35 9.91 -12.42 -3.06
CA PHE A 35 10.05 -13.80 -2.61
C PHE A 35 10.88 -14.65 -3.57
N TRP A 36 10.58 -14.60 -4.87
CA TRP A 36 11.36 -15.35 -5.87
C TRP A 36 12.81 -14.89 -5.97
N ILE A 37 13.08 -13.60 -5.80
CA ILE A 37 14.46 -13.08 -5.72
C ILE A 37 15.18 -13.73 -4.53
N ILE A 38 14.56 -13.78 -3.35
CA ILE A 38 15.15 -14.41 -2.15
C ILE A 38 15.41 -15.90 -2.39
N VAL A 39 14.45 -16.64 -2.95
CA VAL A 39 14.61 -18.07 -3.26
C VAL A 39 15.74 -18.30 -4.26
N LEU A 40 15.83 -17.48 -5.30
CA LEU A 40 16.87 -17.59 -6.32
C LEU A 40 18.27 -17.30 -5.74
N ILE A 41 18.39 -16.30 -4.87
CA ILE A 41 19.63 -16.01 -4.13
C ILE A 41 20.02 -17.20 -3.24
N TYR A 42 19.08 -17.76 -2.49
CA TYR A 42 19.31 -18.92 -1.63
C TYR A 42 19.79 -20.12 -2.44
N HIS A 43 19.13 -20.41 -3.56
CA HIS A 43 19.49 -21.52 -4.43
C HIS A 43 20.90 -21.34 -5.02
N LEU A 44 21.23 -20.16 -5.53
CA LEU A 44 22.56 -19.85 -6.08
C LEU A 44 23.66 -19.95 -5.02
N THR A 45 23.36 -19.57 -3.78
CA THR A 45 24.31 -19.64 -2.65
C THR A 45 24.62 -21.10 -2.27
N ASN A 46 23.61 -21.96 -2.22
CA ASN A 46 23.78 -23.36 -1.80
C ASN A 46 24.45 -24.25 -2.87
N VAL A 47 24.17 -24.03 -4.16
CA VAL A 47 24.75 -24.86 -5.24
C VAL A 47 26.24 -24.65 -5.37
N ASN A 48 26.71 -23.42 -5.18
CA ASN A 48 28.09 -23.08 -5.51
C ASN A 48 29.06 -23.16 -4.32
N LYS A 49 28.61 -23.35 -3.06
CA LYS A 49 29.45 -23.35 -1.84
C LYS A 49 30.51 -22.23 -1.79
N LEU A 50 30.25 -21.13 -2.49
CA LEU A 50 31.22 -20.05 -2.66
C LEU A 50 30.86 -18.91 -1.70
N ASN A 51 31.88 -18.47 -0.98
CA ASN A 51 31.80 -17.41 0.02
C ASN A 51 31.69 -16.05 -0.68
N TYR A 52 30.55 -15.79 -1.34
CA TYR A 52 30.33 -14.56 -2.08
C TYR A 52 29.75 -13.49 -1.15
N ILE A 53 30.63 -12.60 -0.71
CA ILE A 53 30.30 -11.33 -0.05
C ILE A 53 29.16 -10.59 -0.78
N PHE A 54 29.12 -10.68 -2.12
CA PHE A 54 28.08 -10.09 -2.95
C PHE A 54 26.68 -10.73 -2.75
N LEU A 55 26.57 -12.05 -2.72
CA LEU A 55 25.29 -12.75 -2.48
C LEU A 55 24.76 -12.46 -1.06
N ASN A 56 25.65 -12.44 -0.06
CA ASN A 56 25.31 -12.01 1.29
C ASN A 56 24.86 -10.53 1.33
N SER A 57 25.51 -9.67 0.56
CA SER A 57 25.12 -8.25 0.47
C SER A 57 23.73 -8.06 -0.14
N ILE A 58 23.36 -8.86 -1.16
CA ILE A 58 22.02 -8.82 -1.75
C ILE A 58 20.97 -9.37 -0.79
N ALA A 59 21.26 -10.47 -0.09
CA ALA A 59 20.36 -11.02 0.91
C ALA A 59 20.11 -10.03 2.05
N ILE A 60 21.17 -9.40 2.56
CA ILE A 60 21.10 -8.34 3.58
C ILE A 60 20.31 -7.15 3.03
N ALA A 61 20.56 -6.70 1.80
CA ALA A 61 19.82 -5.60 1.18
C ALA A 61 18.32 -5.92 1.02
N SER A 62 17.98 -7.18 0.70
CA SER A 62 16.59 -7.63 0.58
C SER A 62 15.88 -7.63 1.95
N ILE A 63 16.56 -8.09 3.01
CA ILE A 63 16.06 -8.03 4.39
C ILE A 63 15.89 -6.59 4.84
N VAL A 64 16.87 -5.73 4.57
CA VAL A 64 16.79 -4.29 4.90
C VAL A 64 15.64 -3.63 4.15
N CYS A 65 15.46 -3.91 2.85
CA CYS A 65 14.31 -3.43 2.07
C CYS A 65 12.98 -3.94 2.64
N PHE A 66 12.92 -5.19 3.11
CA PHE A 66 11.73 -5.75 3.74
C PHE A 66 11.41 -5.03 5.06
N VAL A 67 12.41 -4.83 5.93
CA VAL A 67 12.26 -4.10 7.19
C VAL A 67 11.87 -2.63 6.95
N LEU A 68 12.50 -1.96 5.98
CA LEU A 68 12.13 -0.60 5.59
C LEU A 68 10.72 -0.51 5.03
N SER A 69 10.29 -1.51 4.25
CA SER A 69 8.91 -1.59 3.75
C SER A 69 7.91 -1.79 4.89
N TRP A 70 8.28 -2.59 5.90
CA TRP A 70 7.47 -2.81 7.10
C TRP A 70 7.40 -1.55 7.99
N LEU A 71 8.52 -0.85 8.17
CA LEU A 71 8.56 0.45 8.83
C LEU A 71 7.71 1.47 8.07
N ALA A 72 7.89 1.62 6.76
CA ALA A 72 7.08 2.53 5.93
C ALA A 72 5.59 2.19 6.02
N PHE A 73 5.23 0.90 6.08
CA PHE A 73 3.86 0.46 6.27
C PHE A 73 3.32 0.84 7.66
N GLY A 74 4.10 0.61 8.72
CA GLY A 74 3.77 1.04 10.08
C GLY A 74 3.62 2.56 10.20
N LEU A 75 4.48 3.34 9.54
CA LEU A 75 4.41 4.80 9.51
C LEU A 75 3.20 5.31 8.71
N LYS A 76 2.82 4.61 7.64
CA LYS A 76 1.62 4.90 6.84
C LYS A 76 0.33 4.58 7.60
N ILE A 77 0.34 3.57 8.47
CA ILE A 77 -0.78 3.22 9.35
C ILE A 77 -0.84 4.14 10.58
N GLY A 78 0.30 4.64 11.07
CA GLY A 78 0.42 5.46 12.26
C GLY A 78 0.49 6.98 12.04
N LEU A 79 0.91 7.67 13.11
CA LEU A 79 1.00 9.13 13.33
C LEU A 79 1.52 9.97 12.15
N LEU A 80 2.40 9.41 11.31
CA LEU A 80 3.07 10.13 10.23
C LEU A 80 2.18 10.38 9.02
N SER A 81 1.13 9.60 8.78
CA SER A 81 0.17 9.88 7.71
C SER A 81 -0.45 11.28 7.84
N LYS A 82 -0.88 11.65 9.06
CA LYS A 82 -1.44 12.97 9.37
C LYS A 82 -0.40 14.08 9.28
N THR A 83 0.83 13.82 9.71
CA THR A 83 1.92 14.81 9.66
C THR A 83 2.39 15.05 8.22
N ILE A 84 2.54 14.00 7.42
CA ILE A 84 2.88 14.08 5.99
C ILE A 84 1.76 14.79 5.24
N ASP A 85 0.49 14.47 5.50
CA ASP A 85 -0.62 15.19 4.88
C ASP A 85 -0.62 16.67 5.30
N LYS A 86 -0.32 16.99 6.57
CA LYS A 86 -0.22 18.39 7.05
C LYS A 86 0.94 19.15 6.39
N ILE A 87 2.09 18.52 6.20
CA ILE A 87 3.26 19.10 5.52
C ILE A 87 3.00 19.25 4.02
N ARG A 88 2.47 18.21 3.36
CA ARG A 88 2.18 18.20 1.91
C ARG A 88 1.11 19.22 1.55
N ASN A 89 0.08 19.33 2.39
CA ASN A 89 -1.03 20.23 2.14
C ASN A 89 -0.70 21.67 2.57
N GLY A 90 0.28 21.89 3.45
CA GLY A 90 0.65 23.22 3.92
C GLY A 90 -0.43 23.86 4.80
N SER A 91 -0.35 25.19 5.01
CA SER A 91 -1.38 25.91 5.77
C SER A 91 -2.68 26.06 4.96
N PRO A 92 -3.86 26.02 5.60
CA PRO A 92 -5.14 26.20 4.92
C PRO A 92 -5.21 27.51 4.11
N GLU A 93 -4.64 28.59 4.66
CA GLU A 93 -4.61 29.90 4.01
C GLU A 93 -3.79 29.90 2.71
N PHE A 94 -2.68 29.17 2.68
CA PHE A 94 -1.85 29.06 1.47
C PHE A 94 -2.59 28.27 0.37
N GLN A 95 -3.30 27.21 0.75
CA GLN A 95 -4.11 26.43 -0.19
C GLN A 95 -5.23 27.29 -0.78
N GLU A 96 -5.92 28.06 0.04
CA GLU A 96 -7.05 28.89 -0.39
C GLU A 96 -6.59 30.02 -1.34
N ARG A 97 -5.45 30.66 -1.05
CA ARG A 97 -4.87 31.66 -1.96
C ARG A 97 -4.42 31.05 -3.28
N LYS A 98 -3.76 29.90 -3.24
CA LYS A 98 -3.34 29.18 -4.45
C LYS A 98 -4.55 28.79 -5.29
N GLU A 99 -5.61 28.29 -4.67
CA GLU A 99 -6.84 27.91 -5.36
C GLU A 99 -7.54 29.11 -6.00
N LYS A 100 -7.67 30.24 -5.30
CA LYS A 100 -8.21 31.49 -5.86
C LYS A 100 -7.41 31.96 -7.09
N SER A 101 -6.08 31.95 -7.01
CA SER A 101 -5.22 32.35 -8.13
C SER A 101 -5.34 31.46 -9.38
N ILE A 102 -5.73 30.20 -9.19
CA ILE A 102 -5.97 29.24 -10.28
C ILE A 102 -7.35 29.48 -10.89
N LEU A 103 -8.37 29.66 -10.04
CA LEU A 103 -9.75 29.91 -10.47
C LEU A 103 -9.90 31.24 -11.22
N GLU A 104 -9.14 32.28 -10.85
CA GLU A 104 -9.14 33.58 -11.55
C GLU A 104 -8.68 33.49 -13.01
N LYS A 105 -7.86 32.49 -13.34
CA LYS A 105 -7.32 32.29 -14.69
C LYS A 105 -8.17 31.36 -15.55
N MET A 106 -9.24 30.81 -14.99
CA MET A 106 -10.13 29.85 -15.65
C MET A 106 -11.39 30.52 -16.18
N THR A 107 -11.87 30.05 -17.32
CA THR A 107 -13.21 30.39 -17.84
C THR A 107 -14.30 29.74 -16.99
N GLU A 108 -15.54 30.23 -17.08
CA GLU A 108 -16.67 29.70 -16.30
C GLU A 108 -16.93 28.19 -16.53
N ASN A 109 -16.73 27.72 -17.77
CA ASN A 109 -16.84 26.29 -18.08
C ASN A 109 -15.72 25.47 -17.42
N GLU A 110 -14.48 25.99 -17.40
CA GLU A 110 -13.35 25.33 -16.74
C GLU A 110 -13.50 25.31 -15.22
N LYS A 111 -14.02 26.38 -14.62
CA LYS A 111 -14.35 26.42 -13.18
C LYS A 111 -15.35 25.34 -12.82
N ARG A 112 -16.41 25.18 -13.63
CA ARG A 112 -17.40 24.13 -13.40
C ARG A 112 -16.78 22.72 -13.46
N ILE A 113 -15.97 22.43 -14.47
CA ILE A 113 -15.26 21.14 -14.60
C ILE A 113 -14.32 20.92 -13.42
N TYR A 114 -13.60 21.96 -13.00
CA TYR A 114 -12.71 21.92 -11.84
C TYR A 114 -13.45 21.53 -10.56
N HIS A 115 -14.58 22.19 -10.27
CA HIS A 115 -15.39 21.87 -9.10
C HIS A 115 -15.97 20.44 -9.15
N GLU A 116 -16.49 20.01 -10.30
CA GLU A 116 -16.98 18.63 -10.48
C GLU A 116 -15.87 17.59 -10.29
N THR A 117 -14.65 17.89 -10.72
CA THR A 117 -13.48 17.02 -10.55
C THR A 117 -13.04 16.96 -9.09
N LYS A 118 -13.03 18.11 -8.39
CA LYS A 118 -12.68 18.20 -6.97
C LYS A 118 -13.66 17.42 -6.09
N ILE A 119 -14.96 17.49 -6.40
CA ILE A 119 -16.00 16.72 -5.70
C ILE A 119 -15.75 15.22 -5.90
N ARG A 120 -15.54 14.77 -7.15
CA ARG A 120 -15.24 13.36 -7.44
C ARG A 120 -13.97 12.87 -6.74
N GLU A 121 -12.92 13.68 -6.69
CA GLU A 121 -11.70 13.34 -5.95
C GLU A 121 -11.94 13.24 -4.45
N PHE A 122 -12.73 14.15 -3.88
CA PHE A 122 -13.08 14.12 -2.47
C PHE A 122 -13.89 12.88 -2.12
N GLU A 123 -14.89 12.54 -2.94
CA GLU A 123 -15.68 11.32 -2.82
C GLU A 123 -14.80 10.08 -2.93
N TYR A 124 -13.86 10.05 -3.88
CA TYR A 124 -12.92 8.94 -4.03
C TYR A 124 -11.97 8.82 -2.83
N LYS A 125 -11.38 9.92 -2.34
CA LYS A 125 -10.50 9.94 -1.16
C LYS A 125 -11.24 9.53 0.11
N ASN A 126 -12.52 9.85 0.21
CA ASN A 126 -13.38 9.41 1.30
C ASN A 126 -13.98 8.01 1.09
N SER A 127 -13.91 7.50 -0.13
CA SER A 127 -14.40 6.18 -0.46
C SER A 127 -13.65 5.11 0.31
N PHE A 128 -14.38 4.05 0.55
CA PHE A 128 -13.88 2.86 1.21
C PHE A 128 -12.66 2.22 0.51
N ALA A 129 -12.63 2.33 -0.82
CA ALA A 129 -11.56 1.83 -1.68
C ALA A 129 -10.19 2.44 -1.36
N TYR A 130 -10.18 3.73 -1.06
CA TYR A 130 -8.94 4.48 -0.85
C TYR A 130 -8.38 4.28 0.55
N LYS A 131 -9.26 4.33 1.56
CA LYS A 131 -8.89 4.25 2.98
C LYS A 131 -8.45 2.86 3.43
N THR A 132 -8.85 1.80 2.73
CA THR A 132 -8.49 0.43 3.11
C THR A 132 -7.00 0.12 2.92
N SER A 133 -6.38 -0.31 4.01
CA SER A 133 -5.02 -0.87 4.03
C SER A 133 -5.01 -2.40 3.84
N PHE A 134 -6.18 -2.99 3.60
CA PHE A 134 -6.37 -4.44 3.50
C PHE A 134 -5.43 -5.13 2.52
N PRO A 135 -5.22 -4.64 1.28
CA PRO A 135 -4.25 -5.24 0.35
C PRO A 135 -2.88 -5.50 0.96
N TYR A 136 -2.33 -4.52 1.69
CA TYR A 136 -1.01 -4.65 2.28
C TYR A 136 -1.01 -5.55 3.51
N PHE A 137 -1.99 -5.39 4.40
CA PHE A 137 -2.08 -6.23 5.59
C PHE A 137 -2.26 -7.71 5.23
N PHE A 138 -3.14 -8.00 4.27
CA PHE A 138 -3.42 -9.36 3.81
C PHE A 138 -2.17 -10.01 3.19
N ASN A 139 -1.44 -9.27 2.35
CA ASN A 139 -0.19 -9.75 1.78
C ASN A 139 0.89 -9.95 2.85
N CYS A 140 1.12 -8.99 3.74
CA CYS A 140 2.04 -9.16 4.86
C CYS A 140 1.72 -10.44 5.66
N LEU A 141 0.44 -10.66 6.01
CA LEU A 141 0.01 -11.83 6.76
C LEU A 141 0.31 -13.14 6.02
N ILE A 142 -0.02 -13.23 4.73
CA ILE A 142 0.29 -14.42 3.90
C ILE A 142 1.80 -14.69 3.89
N PHE A 143 2.61 -13.67 3.61
CA PHE A 143 4.06 -13.84 3.49
C PHE A 143 4.72 -14.12 4.84
N THR A 144 4.19 -13.62 5.95
CA THR A 144 4.63 -14.00 7.30
C THR A 144 4.34 -15.48 7.58
N ILE A 145 3.18 -15.99 7.18
CA ILE A 145 2.86 -17.43 7.33
C ILE A 145 3.83 -18.27 6.50
N ILE A 146 4.04 -17.91 5.23
CA ILE A 146 4.97 -18.61 4.33
C ILE A 146 6.39 -18.62 4.92
N PHE A 147 6.87 -17.46 5.39
CA PHE A 147 8.20 -17.32 5.98
C PHE A 147 8.35 -18.18 7.25
N THR A 148 7.33 -18.19 8.11
CA THR A 148 7.30 -19.03 9.33
C THR A 148 7.38 -20.52 8.96
N ILE A 149 6.60 -20.97 7.98
CA ILE A 149 6.61 -22.37 7.50
C ILE A 149 7.99 -22.74 6.98
N ILE A 150 8.59 -21.91 6.13
CA ILE A 150 9.93 -22.16 5.57
C ILE A 150 10.98 -22.23 6.69
N THR A 151 10.89 -21.33 7.68
CA THR A 151 11.82 -21.31 8.81
C THR A 151 11.71 -22.60 9.61
N ILE A 152 10.49 -23.03 9.95
CA ILE A 152 10.25 -24.29 10.67
C ILE A 152 10.83 -25.48 9.88
N LEU A 153 10.52 -25.58 8.59
CA LEU A 153 11.01 -26.65 7.73
C LEU A 153 12.52 -26.67 7.53
N SER A 154 13.20 -25.53 7.69
CA SER A 154 14.66 -25.44 7.54
C SER A 154 15.42 -25.82 8.82
N TYR A 155 14.73 -25.81 9.98
CA TYR A 155 15.31 -26.13 11.28
C TYR A 155 14.88 -27.52 11.81
N ILE A 156 13.95 -28.19 11.13
CA ILE A 156 13.62 -29.62 11.29
C ILE A 156 14.52 -30.43 10.35
#